data_AF-A0A7X7DG20-F1
#
_entry.id   AF-A0A7X7DG20-F1
#
_cell.length_a   1.000
_cell.length_b   1.000
_cell.length_c   1.000
_cell.angle_alpha   90.00
_cell.angle_beta   90.00
_cell.angle_gamma   90.00
#
_symmetry.space_group_name_H-M   'P 1'
#
loop_
_entity.id
_entity.type
_entity.pdbx_description
1 polymer ?
#
loop_
_entity_poly.entity_id
_entity_poly.type
_entity_poly.pdbx_seq_one_letter_code
_entity_poly.pdbx_strand_id
1 'polypeptide(L)'
;MKARGPLFPSLGAETALADVQMRQTLALGLVPLGLVLLLFAAAAPDAPPWSVWVAGGLALGGLAVLAGMWRRAGRRYLRGYSTTHFLIRYLFVILCPLLLWIVFGRTILELGGLFPPLLLALLLLLYPAGRILQERVGPDPTAVPRFAMAYLVCQQIQMVLLVVALVGLLTGVVLDANRDYPTDPTPLLLFLWLLALLALLAGIVLTVAQWHRLFGQRQPPQSLDDPPPPSPPASRLRFGSDRF
;
A
#
# COMPACT_ATOMS: atom_id res chain seq x y z
N MET A 1 -28.86 -10.09 20.56
CA MET A 1 -27.59 -10.14 19.79
C MET A 1 -27.01 -8.73 19.74
N LYS A 2 -25.83 -8.47 20.33
CA LYS A 2 -25.16 -7.17 20.18
C LYS A 2 -24.75 -6.99 18.71
N ALA A 3 -25.20 -5.92 18.07
CA ALA A 3 -24.84 -5.63 16.68
C ALA A 3 -23.31 -5.51 16.58
N ARG A 4 -22.69 -6.34 15.73
CA ARG A 4 -21.23 -6.30 15.51
C ARG A 4 -20.90 -4.99 14.81
N GLY A 5 -19.95 -4.23 15.35
CA GLY A 5 -19.52 -2.96 14.76
C GLY A 5 -18.94 -3.14 13.33
N PRO A 6 -18.86 -2.07 12.54
CA PRO A 6 -18.32 -2.11 11.18
C PRO A 6 -16.86 -2.61 11.17
N LEU A 7 -16.47 -3.36 10.14
CA LEU A 7 -15.11 -3.86 9.98
C LEU A 7 -14.09 -2.76 9.65
N PHE A 8 -14.54 -1.69 8.97
CA PHE A 8 -13.73 -0.55 8.56
C PHE A 8 -14.35 0.74 9.09
N PRO A 9 -14.24 1.04 10.39
CA PRO A 9 -14.83 2.25 10.97
C PRO A 9 -14.31 3.54 10.33
N SER A 10 -13.05 3.58 9.87
CA SER A 10 -12.47 4.78 9.23
C SER A 10 -13.10 5.14 7.87
N LEU A 11 -13.80 4.20 7.24
CA LEU A 11 -14.53 4.37 5.98
C LEU A 11 -16.04 4.52 6.20
N GLY A 12 -16.46 4.77 7.44
CA GLY A 12 -17.87 5.09 7.74
C GLY A 12 -18.29 6.39 7.07
N ALA A 13 -19.56 6.50 6.67
CA ALA A 13 -20.09 7.74 6.12
C ALA A 13 -20.19 8.88 7.15
N GLU A 14 -20.02 8.57 8.44
CA GLU A 14 -20.01 9.55 9.54
C GLU A 14 -18.59 10.07 9.87
N THR A 15 -17.55 9.60 9.16
CA THR A 15 -16.18 10.06 9.45
C THR A 15 -15.94 11.46 8.91
N ALA A 16 -15.08 12.23 9.60
CA ALA A 16 -14.78 13.63 9.24
C ALA A 16 -14.24 13.80 7.81
N LEU A 17 -13.72 12.73 7.20
CA LEU A 17 -13.12 12.73 5.85
C LEU A 17 -13.90 11.86 4.86
N ALA A 18 -15.13 11.43 5.18
CA ALA A 18 -15.90 10.52 4.34
C ALA A 18 -16.09 11.04 2.91
N ASP A 19 -16.43 12.32 2.75
CA ASP A 19 -16.61 12.99 1.45
C ASP A 19 -15.34 12.95 0.60
N VAL A 20 -14.19 13.25 1.21
CA VAL A 20 -12.89 13.27 0.53
C VAL A 20 -12.51 11.87 0.09
N GLN A 21 -12.64 10.89 0.99
CA GLN A 21 -12.33 9.49 0.69
C GLN A 21 -13.24 8.92 -0.40
N MET A 22 -14.52 9.32 -0.40
CA MET A 22 -15.50 8.95 -1.44
C MET A 22 -15.06 9.48 -2.80
N ARG A 23 -14.76 10.77 -2.91
CA ARG A 23 -14.27 11.40 -4.15
C ARG A 23 -12.98 10.76 -4.65
N GLN A 24 -12.03 10.50 -3.76
CA GLN A 24 -10.79 9.80 -4.10
C GLN A 24 -11.06 8.39 -4.64
N THR A 25 -12.03 7.67 -4.09
CA THR A 25 -12.36 6.32 -4.55
C THR A 25 -13.03 6.34 -5.92
N LEU A 26 -13.91 7.32 -6.17
CA LEU A 26 -14.48 7.54 -7.51
C LEU A 26 -13.39 7.91 -8.52
N ALA A 27 -12.48 8.81 -8.17
CA ALA A 27 -11.34 9.17 -9.02
C ALA A 27 -10.44 7.96 -9.29
N LEU A 28 -10.18 7.12 -8.29
CA LEU A 28 -9.44 5.87 -8.45
C LEU A 28 -10.14 4.93 -9.44
N GLY A 29 -11.47 4.84 -9.41
CA GLY A 29 -12.24 4.02 -10.34
C GLY A 29 -12.20 4.50 -11.80
N LEU A 30 -11.83 5.76 -12.05
CA LEU A 30 -11.58 6.25 -13.42
C LEU A 30 -10.30 5.66 -14.02
N VAL A 31 -9.33 5.24 -13.20
CA VAL A 31 -8.07 4.66 -13.68
C VAL A 31 -8.28 3.33 -14.42
N PRO A 32 -8.89 2.29 -13.83
CA PRO A 32 -9.16 1.05 -14.56
C PRO A 32 -10.14 1.26 -15.72
N LEU A 33 -11.07 2.22 -15.61
CA LEU A 33 -11.98 2.56 -16.71
C LEU A 33 -11.23 3.20 -17.89
N GLY A 34 -10.30 4.11 -17.62
CA GLY A 34 -9.41 4.69 -18.62
C GLY A 34 -8.55 3.62 -19.30
N LEU A 35 -7.98 2.69 -18.53
CA LEU A 35 -7.26 1.54 -19.09
C LEU A 35 -8.15 0.70 -20.00
N VAL A 36 -9.37 0.36 -19.57
CA VAL A 36 -10.35 -0.34 -20.41
C VAL A 36 -10.56 0.39 -21.73
N LEU A 37 -10.84 1.70 -21.71
CA LEU A 37 -11.06 2.49 -22.92
C LEU A 37 -9.83 2.52 -23.85
N LEU A 38 -8.63 2.62 -23.29
CA LEU A 38 -7.38 2.53 -24.06
C LEU A 38 -7.24 1.16 -24.73
N LEU A 39 -7.59 0.08 -24.03
CA LEU A 39 -7.56 -1.27 -24.59
C LEU A 39 -8.62 -1.49 -25.68
N PHE A 40 -9.81 -0.89 -25.52
CA PHE A 40 -10.82 -0.85 -26.57
C PHE A 40 -10.29 -0.16 -27.83
N ALA A 41 -9.64 0.99 -27.68
CA ALA A 41 -9.08 1.73 -28.79
C ALA A 41 -7.93 0.97 -29.47
N ALA A 42 -7.07 0.31 -28.67
CA ALA A 42 -5.93 -0.45 -29.17
C ALA A 42 -6.32 -1.75 -29.90
N ALA A 43 -7.50 -2.30 -29.66
CA ALA A 43 -7.97 -3.52 -30.30
C ALA A 43 -8.53 -3.32 -31.72
N ALA A 44 -8.81 -2.07 -32.14
CA ALA A 44 -9.43 -1.81 -33.44
C ALA A 44 -8.52 -2.23 -34.61
N PRO A 45 -9.06 -2.85 -35.68
CA PRO A 45 -10.48 -3.07 -35.97
C PRO A 45 -11.10 -4.32 -35.32
N ASP A 46 -10.31 -5.12 -34.63
CA ASP A 46 -10.78 -6.34 -33.98
C ASP A 46 -11.61 -6.06 -32.72
N ALA A 47 -12.43 -7.03 -32.33
CA ALA A 47 -13.16 -6.95 -31.08
C ALA A 47 -12.21 -7.20 -29.89
N PRO A 48 -12.24 -6.35 -28.84
CA PRO A 48 -11.42 -6.59 -27.66
C PRO A 48 -11.87 -7.86 -26.93
N PRO A 49 -10.95 -8.52 -26.21
CA PRO A 49 -11.26 -9.76 -25.52
C PRO A 49 -12.37 -9.56 -24.47
N TRP A 50 -13.17 -10.60 -24.25
CA TRP A 50 -14.30 -10.59 -23.31
C TRP A 50 -13.92 -10.15 -21.89
N SER A 51 -12.68 -10.41 -21.48
CA SER A 51 -12.14 -10.02 -20.17
C SER A 51 -12.10 -8.49 -19.98
N VAL A 52 -11.85 -7.72 -21.05
CA VAL A 52 -11.84 -6.24 -21.02
C VAL A 52 -13.26 -5.70 -20.84
N TRP A 53 -14.25 -6.31 -21.49
CA TRP A 53 -15.67 -5.98 -21.29
C TRP A 53 -16.11 -6.22 -19.84
N VAL A 54 -15.77 -7.38 -19.28
CA VAL A 54 -16.08 -7.72 -17.89
C VAL A 54 -15.43 -6.74 -16.92
N ALA A 55 -14.16 -6.39 -17.14
CA ALA A 55 -13.46 -5.41 -16.32
C ALA A 55 -14.09 -4.02 -16.40
N GLY A 56 -14.53 -3.58 -17.60
CA GLY A 56 -15.27 -2.33 -17.79
C GLY A 56 -16.60 -2.32 -17.04
N GLY A 57 -17.36 -3.42 -17.13
CA GLY A 57 -18.61 -3.60 -16.39
C GLY A 57 -18.40 -3.57 -14.87
N LEU A 58 -17.35 -4.22 -14.36
CA LEU A 58 -16.99 -4.21 -12.94
C LEU A 58 -16.58 -2.82 -12.46
N ALA A 59 -15.79 -2.07 -13.25
CA ALA A 59 -15.40 -0.71 -12.92
C ALA A 59 -16.61 0.23 -12.85
N LEU A 60 -17.44 0.24 -13.89
CA LEU A 60 -18.68 1.04 -13.94
C LEU A 60 -19.68 0.65 -12.85
N GLY A 61 -19.89 -0.65 -12.66
CA GLY A 61 -20.76 -1.19 -11.62
C GLY A 61 -20.28 -0.79 -10.23
N GLY A 62 -18.98 -0.88 -9.95
CA GLY A 62 -18.38 -0.41 -8.71
C GLY A 62 -18.64 1.08 -8.46
N LEU A 63 -18.42 1.93 -9.46
CA LEU A 63 -18.69 3.37 -9.37
C LEU A 63 -20.18 3.65 -9.08
N ALA A 64 -21.09 2.98 -9.80
CA ALA A 64 -22.52 3.15 -9.64
C ALA A 64 -23.03 2.69 -8.26
N VAL A 65 -22.57 1.52 -7.78
CA VAL A 65 -22.92 1.00 -6.45
C VAL A 65 -22.43 1.96 -5.37
N LEU A 66 -21.17 2.41 -5.45
CA LEU A 66 -20.61 3.32 -4.46
C LEU A 66 -21.36 4.65 -4.43
N ALA A 67 -21.63 5.25 -5.59
CA ALA A 67 -22.39 6.50 -5.70
C ALA A 67 -23.83 6.34 -5.19
N GLY A 68 -24.50 5.24 -5.53
CA GLY A 68 -25.85 4.94 -5.07
C GLY A 68 -25.91 4.76 -3.55
N MET A 69 -24.95 4.04 -2.97
CA MET A 69 -24.85 3.85 -1.53
C MET A 69 -24.52 5.14 -0.79
N TRP A 70 -23.63 5.98 -1.33
CA TRP A 70 -23.32 7.29 -0.76
C TRP A 70 -24.57 8.19 -0.68
N ARG A 71 -25.35 8.25 -1.76
CA ARG A 71 -26.64 8.97 -1.78
C ARG A 71 -27.63 8.45 -0.73
N ARG A 72 -27.65 7.13 -0.48
CA ARG A 72 -28.52 6.50 0.54
C ARG A 72 -27.99 6.70 1.97
N ALA A 73 -26.68 6.73 2.16
CA ALA A 73 -26.04 6.96 3.45
C ALA A 73 -26.41 8.35 4.01
N GLY A 74 -26.45 9.37 3.14
CA GLY A 74 -26.97 10.70 3.48
C GLY A 74 -28.46 10.72 3.86
N ARG A 75 -29.21 9.62 3.65
CA ARG A 75 -30.64 9.47 3.98
C ARG A 75 -30.90 8.49 5.13
N ARG A 76 -29.92 8.27 6.03
CA ARG A 76 -30.00 7.50 7.30
C ARG A 76 -29.80 5.98 7.22
N TYR A 77 -29.31 5.42 6.11
CA TYR A 77 -28.95 3.99 6.02
C TYR A 77 -27.43 3.79 5.98
N LEU A 78 -26.83 3.45 7.13
CA LEU A 78 -25.36 3.38 7.28
C LEU A 78 -24.80 1.94 7.39
N ARG A 79 -25.66 0.93 7.42
CA ARG A 79 -25.21 -0.47 7.56
C ARG A 79 -24.51 -0.97 6.29
N GLY A 80 -23.27 -1.43 6.44
CA GLY A 80 -22.50 -2.07 5.38
C GLY A 80 -21.82 -1.12 4.38
N TYR A 81 -22.02 0.20 4.53
CA TYR A 81 -21.37 1.19 3.67
C TYR A 81 -19.85 1.06 3.69
N SER A 82 -19.24 1.04 4.88
CA SER A 82 -17.78 1.03 4.98
C SER A 82 -17.11 -0.22 4.42
N THR A 83 -17.72 -1.39 4.63
CA THR A 83 -17.25 -2.66 4.04
C THR A 83 -17.36 -2.66 2.52
N THR A 84 -18.46 -2.14 1.98
CA THR A 84 -18.65 -2.08 0.52
C THR A 84 -17.74 -1.03 -0.11
N HIS A 85 -17.53 0.11 0.57
CA HIS A 85 -16.59 1.14 0.16
C HIS A 85 -15.17 0.56 0.06
N PHE A 86 -14.73 -0.19 1.07
CA PHE A 86 -13.46 -0.91 1.00
C PHE A 86 -13.41 -1.89 -0.17
N LEU A 87 -14.43 -2.73 -0.34
CA LEU A 87 -14.47 -3.76 -1.38
C LEU A 87 -14.37 -3.16 -2.79
N ILE A 88 -15.12 -2.08 -3.05
CA ILE A 88 -15.10 -1.40 -4.34
C ILE A 88 -13.75 -0.73 -4.58
N ARG A 89 -13.20 -0.06 -3.57
CA ARG A 89 -11.86 0.53 -3.66
C ARG A 89 -10.81 -0.52 -3.97
N TYR A 90 -10.89 -1.66 -3.30
CA TYR A 90 -9.96 -2.78 -3.48
C TYR A 90 -10.13 -3.44 -4.85
N LEU A 91 -11.37 -3.59 -5.34
CA LEU A 91 -11.66 -4.02 -6.71
C LEU A 91 -10.94 -3.14 -7.74
N PHE A 92 -11.02 -1.81 -7.61
CA PHE A 92 -10.32 -0.91 -8.53
C PHE A 92 -8.80 -1.11 -8.52
N VAL A 93 -8.22 -1.32 -7.34
CA VAL A 93 -6.78 -1.60 -7.20
C VAL A 93 -6.39 -2.92 -7.87
N ILE A 94 -7.23 -3.96 -7.81
CA ILE A 94 -6.96 -5.25 -8.48
C ILE A 94 -7.18 -5.16 -10.00
N LEU A 95 -8.20 -4.44 -10.44
CA LEU A 95 -8.53 -4.35 -11.87
C LEU A 95 -7.38 -3.75 -12.68
N CYS A 96 -6.65 -2.76 -12.15
CA CYS A 96 -5.51 -2.15 -12.85
C CYS A 96 -4.42 -3.15 -13.26
N PRO A 97 -3.76 -3.88 -12.33
CA PRO A 97 -2.75 -4.86 -12.69
C PRO A 97 -3.32 -6.02 -13.50
N LEU A 98 -4.60 -6.40 -13.30
CA LEU A 98 -5.24 -7.45 -14.09
C LEU A 98 -5.45 -7.04 -15.55
N LEU A 99 -5.87 -5.80 -15.79
CA LEU A 99 -5.99 -5.21 -17.13
C LEU A 99 -4.63 -5.10 -17.82
N LEU A 100 -3.60 -4.63 -17.09
CA LEU A 100 -2.23 -4.59 -17.61
C LEU A 100 -1.72 -6.00 -17.93
N TRP A 101 -2.05 -7.00 -17.11
CA TRP A 101 -1.67 -8.39 -17.35
C TRP A 101 -2.29 -8.98 -18.62
N ILE A 102 -3.51 -8.60 -18.98
CA ILE A 102 -4.16 -9.08 -20.22
C ILE A 102 -3.33 -8.71 -21.45
N VAL A 103 -2.69 -7.54 -21.45
CA VAL A 103 -1.91 -7.05 -22.60
C VAL A 103 -0.43 -7.41 -22.48
N PHE A 104 0.16 -7.12 -21.31
CA PHE A 104 1.59 -7.23 -21.10
C PHE A 104 2.01 -8.52 -20.40
N GLY A 105 1.08 -9.40 -20.01
CA GLY A 105 1.40 -10.57 -19.18
C GLY A 105 2.47 -11.47 -19.80
N ARG A 106 2.41 -11.68 -21.11
CA ARG A 106 3.44 -12.45 -21.84
C ARG A 106 4.79 -11.74 -21.79
N THR A 107 4.84 -10.46 -22.12
CA THR A 107 6.05 -9.64 -22.04
C THR A 107 6.62 -9.63 -20.62
N ILE A 108 5.78 -9.45 -19.60
CA ILE A 108 6.19 -9.48 -18.19
C ILE A 108 6.84 -10.82 -17.83
N LEU A 109 6.27 -11.95 -18.28
CA LEU A 109 6.83 -13.27 -18.05
C LEU A 109 8.13 -13.50 -18.81
N GLU A 110 8.23 -13.03 -20.05
CA GLU A 110 9.44 -13.13 -20.87
C GLU A 110 10.58 -12.28 -20.27
N LEU A 111 10.27 -11.11 -19.71
CA LEU A 111 11.26 -10.17 -19.20
C LEU A 111 11.66 -10.40 -17.75
N GLY A 112 10.68 -10.54 -16.86
CA GLY A 112 10.91 -10.64 -15.42
C GLY A 112 10.78 -12.05 -14.86
N GLY A 113 10.33 -13.01 -15.67
CA GLY A 113 9.96 -14.34 -15.21
C GLY A 113 8.66 -14.36 -14.39
N LEU A 114 8.37 -15.52 -13.80
CA LEU A 114 7.15 -15.73 -13.00
C LEU A 114 7.21 -15.05 -11.62
N PHE A 115 8.42 -14.75 -11.12
CA PHE A 115 8.61 -14.36 -9.72
C PHE A 115 8.01 -12.97 -9.39
N PRO A 116 8.28 -11.88 -10.15
CA PRO A 116 7.69 -10.58 -9.88
C PRO A 116 6.14 -10.54 -9.87
N PRO A 117 5.42 -11.12 -10.85
CA PRO A 117 3.96 -11.11 -10.81
C PRO A 117 3.39 -11.99 -9.69
N LEU A 118 4.06 -13.07 -9.31
CA LEU A 118 3.67 -13.88 -8.16
C LEU A 118 3.77 -13.10 -6.84
N LEU A 119 4.83 -12.30 -6.67
CA LEU A 119 4.98 -11.41 -5.52
C LEU A 119 3.90 -10.32 -5.48
N LEU A 120 3.54 -9.73 -6.64
CA LEU A 120 2.43 -8.79 -6.72
C LEU A 120 1.08 -9.46 -6.37
N ALA A 121 0.84 -10.67 -6.85
CA ALA A 121 -0.38 -11.40 -6.51
C ALA A 121 -0.47 -11.67 -5.00
N LEU A 122 0.64 -12.10 -4.39
CA LEU A 122 0.71 -12.34 -2.94
C LEU A 122 0.52 -11.04 -2.14
N LEU A 123 1.11 -9.92 -2.61
CA LEU A 123 0.93 -8.60 -2.02
C LEU A 123 -0.55 -8.20 -2.00
N LEU A 124 -1.23 -8.36 -3.13
CA LEU A 124 -2.67 -8.05 -3.24
C LEU A 124 -3.45 -8.94 -2.27
N LEU A 125 -3.24 -10.25 -2.25
CA LEU A 125 -3.91 -11.17 -1.31
C LEU A 125 -3.70 -10.80 0.16
N LEU A 126 -2.50 -10.34 0.52
CA LEU A 126 -2.16 -9.95 1.89
C LEU A 126 -2.70 -8.56 2.28
N TYR A 127 -2.94 -7.67 1.32
CA TYR A 127 -3.34 -6.29 1.54
C TYR A 127 -4.60 -6.14 2.42
N PRO A 128 -5.72 -6.87 2.18
CA PRO A 128 -6.90 -6.81 3.04
C PRO A 128 -6.63 -7.19 4.49
N ALA A 129 -5.77 -8.18 4.74
CA ALA A 129 -5.44 -8.61 6.10
C ALA A 129 -4.72 -7.48 6.86
N GLY A 130 -3.74 -6.84 6.23
CA GLY A 130 -3.05 -5.68 6.82
C GLY A 130 -4.01 -4.52 7.10
N ARG A 131 -4.94 -4.25 6.18
CA ARG A 131 -5.93 -3.19 6.39
C ARG A 131 -6.89 -3.51 7.54
N ILE A 132 -7.37 -4.75 7.65
CA ILE A 132 -8.22 -5.17 8.78
C ILE A 132 -7.47 -5.03 10.10
N LEU A 133 -6.20 -5.44 10.15
CA LEU A 133 -5.37 -5.29 11.35
C LEU A 133 -5.21 -3.81 11.72
N GLN A 134 -4.96 -2.93 10.75
CA GLN A 134 -4.85 -1.49 10.97
C GLN A 134 -6.12 -0.90 11.63
N GLU A 135 -7.29 -1.26 11.14
CA GLU A 135 -8.57 -0.80 11.71
C GLU A 135 -8.81 -1.35 13.12
N ARG A 136 -8.29 -2.54 13.43
CA ARG A 136 -8.39 -3.16 14.77
C ARG A 136 -7.45 -2.52 15.78
N VAL A 137 -6.29 -2.05 15.34
CA VAL A 137 -5.32 -1.33 16.17
C VAL A 137 -5.87 0.04 16.57
N GLY A 138 -6.50 0.74 15.62
CA GLY A 138 -7.10 2.04 15.90
C GLY A 138 -6.06 3.14 16.19
N PRO A 139 -6.47 4.26 16.83
CA PRO A 139 -5.60 5.43 17.04
C PRO A 139 -4.57 5.25 18.17
N ASP A 140 -4.85 4.39 19.16
CA ASP A 140 -3.89 4.07 20.22
C ASP A 140 -3.39 2.63 20.09
N PRO A 141 -2.21 2.41 19.48
CA PRO A 141 -1.72 1.07 19.22
C PRO A 141 -1.24 0.34 20.48
N THR A 142 -1.07 1.05 21.60
CA THR A 142 -0.66 0.45 22.88
C THR A 142 -1.80 -0.22 23.63
N ALA A 143 -3.05 0.15 23.34
CA ALA A 143 -4.23 -0.50 23.91
C ALA A 143 -4.37 -1.95 23.45
N VAL A 144 -3.79 -2.30 22.28
CA VAL A 144 -3.91 -3.64 21.71
C VAL A 144 -2.58 -4.11 21.06
N PRO A 145 -1.53 -4.34 21.87
CA PRO A 145 -0.16 -4.49 21.39
C PRO A 145 0.04 -5.72 20.49
N ARG A 146 -0.74 -6.79 20.68
CA ARG A 146 -0.69 -7.99 19.83
C ARG A 146 -1.17 -7.72 18.40
N PHE A 147 -2.24 -6.95 18.21
CA PHE A 147 -2.71 -6.58 16.88
C PHE A 147 -1.79 -5.54 16.23
N ALA A 148 -1.23 -4.62 17.02
CA ALA A 148 -0.24 -3.66 16.53
C ALA A 148 1.01 -4.38 16.01
N MET A 149 1.48 -5.37 16.76
CA MET A 149 2.58 -6.25 16.35
C MET A 149 2.28 -6.99 15.04
N ALA A 150 1.12 -7.67 14.95
CA ALA A 150 0.72 -8.37 13.73
C ALA A 150 0.61 -7.41 12.52
N TYR A 151 0.11 -6.19 12.75
CA TYR A 151 0.04 -5.15 11.73
C TYR A 151 1.45 -4.74 11.24
N LEU A 152 2.41 -4.51 12.14
CA LEU A 152 3.79 -4.16 11.77
C LEU A 152 4.45 -5.26 10.93
N VAL A 153 4.31 -6.52 11.33
CA VAL A 153 4.84 -7.65 10.56
C VAL A 153 4.19 -7.71 9.18
N CYS A 154 2.86 -7.56 9.11
CA CYS A 154 2.13 -7.56 7.85
C CYS A 154 2.57 -6.42 6.93
N GLN A 155 2.73 -5.20 7.47
CA GLN A 155 3.20 -4.03 6.74
C GLN A 155 4.61 -4.25 6.19
N GLN A 156 5.52 -4.83 6.98
CA GLN A 156 6.88 -5.11 6.54
C GLN A 156 6.91 -6.17 5.42
N ILE A 157 6.11 -7.24 5.53
CA ILE A 157 5.98 -8.23 4.47
C ILE A 157 5.44 -7.58 3.19
N GLN A 158 4.38 -6.76 3.28
CA GLN A 158 3.83 -6.05 2.12
C GLN A 158 4.88 -5.14 1.46
N MET A 159 5.69 -4.44 2.25
CA MET A 159 6.77 -3.59 1.72
C MET A 159 7.83 -4.41 0.98
N VAL A 160 8.27 -5.54 1.56
CA VAL A 160 9.24 -6.45 0.92
C VAL A 160 8.68 -6.98 -0.40
N LEU A 161 7.44 -7.50 -0.39
CA LEU A 161 6.79 -8.01 -1.60
C LEU A 161 6.70 -6.95 -2.69
N LEU A 162 6.32 -5.71 -2.33
CA LEU A 162 6.21 -4.60 -3.28
C LEU A 162 7.57 -4.23 -3.87
N VAL A 163 8.58 -3.98 -3.03
CA VAL A 163 9.91 -3.53 -3.49
C VAL A 163 10.56 -4.58 -4.37
N VAL A 164 10.55 -5.85 -3.95
CA VAL A 164 11.16 -6.94 -4.73
C VAL A 164 10.41 -7.16 -6.04
N ALA A 165 9.09 -7.09 -6.04
CA ALA A 165 8.32 -7.20 -7.28
C ALA A 165 8.63 -6.08 -8.26
N LEU A 166 8.67 -4.82 -7.80
CA LEU A 166 8.94 -3.66 -8.65
C LEU A 166 10.36 -3.73 -9.23
N VAL A 167 11.36 -4.04 -8.42
CA VAL A 167 12.76 -4.13 -8.86
C VAL A 167 12.96 -5.29 -9.81
N GLY A 168 12.28 -6.42 -9.60
CA GLY A 168 12.27 -7.54 -10.53
C GLY A 168 11.67 -7.19 -11.89
N LEU A 169 10.54 -6.47 -11.92
CA LEU A 169 9.95 -5.97 -13.16
C LEU A 169 10.87 -4.98 -13.88
N LEU A 170 11.45 -4.02 -13.16
CA LEU A 170 12.38 -3.04 -13.73
C LEU A 170 13.65 -3.69 -14.27
N THR A 171 14.17 -4.72 -13.59
CA THR A 171 15.31 -5.50 -14.08
C THR A 171 15.00 -6.12 -15.44
N GLY A 172 13.82 -6.72 -15.59
CA GLY A 172 13.37 -7.28 -16.86
C GLY A 172 13.28 -6.23 -17.97
N VAL A 173 12.72 -5.06 -17.67
CA VAL A 173 12.62 -3.94 -18.62
C VAL A 173 14.00 -3.43 -19.06
N VAL A 174 14.95 -3.31 -18.14
CA VAL A 174 16.32 -2.89 -18.46
C VAL A 174 17.01 -3.89 -19.37
N LEU A 175 16.87 -5.19 -19.10
CA LEU A 175 17.45 -6.23 -19.94
C LEU A 175 16.84 -6.26 -21.34
N ASP A 176 15.54 -5.99 -21.46
CA ASP A 176 14.87 -5.86 -22.76
C ASP A 176 15.38 -4.66 -23.55
N ALA A 177 15.40 -3.48 -22.94
CA ALA A 177 15.87 -2.27 -23.60
C ALA A 177 17.33 -2.38 -24.07
N ASN A 178 18.16 -3.13 -23.32
CA ASN A 178 19.54 -3.39 -23.67
C ASN A 178 19.71 -4.38 -24.83
N ARG A 179 18.67 -5.14 -25.20
CA ARG A 179 18.69 -6.03 -26.36
C ARG A 179 18.78 -5.24 -27.66
N ASP A 180 18.05 -4.14 -27.75
CA ASP A 180 17.97 -3.30 -28.95
C ASP A 180 19.12 -2.29 -29.04
N TYR A 181 19.65 -1.86 -27.90
CA TYR A 181 20.81 -0.97 -27.80
C TYR A 181 21.84 -1.55 -26.81
N PRO A 182 22.83 -2.33 -27.29
CA PRO A 182 23.76 -3.04 -26.43
C PRO A 182 24.75 -2.07 -25.78
N THR A 183 24.38 -1.59 -24.60
CA THR A 183 25.28 -0.97 -23.61
C THR A 183 25.55 -1.99 -22.50
N ASP A 184 26.47 -1.71 -21.59
CA ASP A 184 26.61 -2.53 -20.38
C ASP A 184 25.47 -2.16 -19.40
N PRO A 185 24.50 -3.06 -19.11
CA PRO A 185 23.36 -2.75 -18.24
C PRO A 185 23.72 -2.88 -16.75
N THR A 186 24.87 -3.46 -16.42
CA THR A 186 25.34 -3.74 -15.06
C THR A 186 25.27 -2.54 -14.12
N PRO A 187 25.78 -1.33 -14.46
CA PRO A 187 25.73 -0.19 -13.56
C PRO A 187 24.29 0.24 -13.21
N LEU A 188 23.39 0.21 -14.19
CA LEU A 188 21.98 0.58 -13.97
C LEU A 188 21.27 -0.47 -13.10
N LEU A 189 21.52 -1.76 -13.34
CA LEU A 189 20.97 -2.84 -12.52
C LEU A 189 21.46 -2.74 -11.07
N LEU A 190 22.76 -2.53 -10.86
CA LEU A 190 23.32 -2.35 -9.52
C LEU A 190 22.71 -1.15 -8.80
N PHE A 191 22.50 -0.04 -9.52
CA PHE A 191 21.84 1.14 -8.97
C PHE A 191 20.39 0.84 -8.53
N LEU A 192 19.60 0.15 -9.36
CA LEU A 192 18.23 -0.25 -9.02
C LEU A 192 18.17 -1.13 -7.77
N TRP A 193 19.05 -2.13 -7.69
CA TRP A 193 19.13 -3.01 -6.53
C TRP A 193 19.65 -2.30 -5.27
N LEU A 194 20.57 -1.34 -5.41
CA LEU A 194 21.01 -0.50 -4.30
C LEU A 194 19.86 0.35 -3.76
N LEU A 195 19.05 0.96 -4.64
CA LEU A 195 17.85 1.69 -4.23
C LEU A 195 16.84 0.79 -3.53
N ALA A 196 16.67 -0.45 -4.01
CA ALA A 196 15.82 -1.45 -3.37
C ALA A 196 16.28 -1.73 -1.94
N LEU A 197 17.58 -1.97 -1.75
CA LEU A 197 18.17 -2.22 -0.43
C LEU A 197 18.02 -1.02 0.51
N LEU A 198 18.22 0.20 0.00
CA LEU A 198 18.01 1.42 0.79
C LEU A 198 16.55 1.58 1.22
N ALA A 199 15.59 1.29 0.32
CA ALA A 199 14.17 1.32 0.65
C ALA A 199 13.82 0.28 1.74
N LEU A 200 14.34 -0.95 1.62
CA LEU A 200 14.15 -2.00 2.62
C LEU A 200 14.78 -1.64 3.96
N LEU A 201 15.98 -1.06 3.97
CA LEU A 201 16.66 -0.60 5.18
C LEU A 201 15.85 0.50 5.87
N ALA A 202 15.36 1.49 5.13
CA ALA A 202 14.49 2.53 5.66
C ALA A 202 13.22 1.92 6.28
N GLY A 203 12.62 0.92 5.62
CA GLY A 203 11.49 0.16 6.15
C GLY A 203 11.78 -0.53 7.48
N ILE A 204 12.95 -1.19 7.59
CA ILE A 204 13.40 -1.82 8.84
C ILE A 204 13.57 -0.77 9.94
N VAL A 205 14.25 0.34 9.67
CA VAL A 205 14.49 1.41 10.66
C VAL A 205 13.17 1.98 11.17
N LEU A 206 12.21 2.26 10.28
CA LEU A 206 10.87 2.73 10.66
C LEU A 206 10.12 1.70 11.51
N THR A 207 10.19 0.42 11.15
CA THR A 207 9.55 -0.66 11.88
C THR A 207 10.15 -0.84 13.28
N VAL A 208 11.48 -0.77 13.40
CA VAL A 208 12.20 -0.83 14.68
C VAL A 208 11.86 0.38 15.55
N ALA A 209 11.78 1.59 14.97
CA ALA A 209 11.36 2.78 15.72
C ALA A 209 9.93 2.64 16.24
N GLN A 210 9.01 2.10 15.43
CA GLN A 210 7.63 1.83 15.85
C GLN A 210 7.56 0.73 16.91
N TRP A 211 8.39 -0.31 16.80
CA TRP A 211 8.54 -1.35 17.81
C TRP A 211 8.96 -0.78 19.17
N HIS A 212 10.01 0.05 19.18
CA HIS A 212 10.48 0.69 20.40
C HIS A 212 9.43 1.62 21.00
N ARG A 213 8.58 2.26 20.21
CA ARG A 213 7.45 3.05 20.74
C ARG A 213 6.35 2.18 21.35
N LEU A 214 6.14 0.96 20.85
CA LEU A 214 5.13 0.03 21.35
C LEU A 214 5.54 -0.63 22.67
N PHE A 215 6.82 -0.98 22.81
CA PHE A 215 7.34 -1.77 23.94
C PHE A 215 8.36 -1.03 24.81
N GLY A 216 8.81 0.16 24.42
CA GLY A 216 9.68 1.00 25.23
C GLY A 216 8.93 1.64 26.40
N GLN A 217 9.67 1.96 27.47
CA GLN A 217 9.10 2.72 28.58
C GLN A 217 8.61 4.07 28.07
N ARG A 218 7.30 4.31 28.18
CA ARG A 218 6.70 5.63 27.97
C ARG A 218 7.22 6.55 29.07
N GLN A 219 8.29 7.28 28.82
CA GLN A 219 8.46 8.54 29.52
C GLN A 219 7.34 9.46 29.00
N PRO A 220 6.48 9.99 29.88
CA PRO A 220 5.54 11.02 29.46
C PRO A 220 6.34 12.15 28.79
N PRO A 221 5.80 12.82 27.75
CA PRO A 221 6.41 14.04 27.27
C PRO A 221 6.58 14.95 28.48
N GLN A 222 7.82 15.33 28.75
CA GLN A 222 8.15 16.19 29.88
C GLN A 222 7.28 17.45 29.76
N SER A 223 6.53 17.76 30.82
CA SER A 223 5.73 18.98 30.83
C SER A 223 6.66 20.16 30.60
N LEU A 224 6.20 21.18 29.87
CA LEU A 224 6.96 22.43 29.75
C LEU A 224 7.24 23.07 31.13
N ASP A 225 6.46 22.69 32.14
CA ASP A 225 6.60 23.12 33.53
C ASP A 225 7.51 22.21 34.37
N ASP A 226 7.96 21.06 33.85
CA ASP A 226 8.86 20.18 34.57
C ASP A 226 10.29 20.75 34.53
N PRO A 227 11.02 20.76 35.66
CA PRO A 227 12.42 21.16 35.66
C PRO A 227 13.20 20.25 34.69
N PRO A 228 14.20 20.80 33.96
CA PRO A 228 14.98 20.02 33.01
C PRO A 228 15.56 18.77 33.70
N PRO A 229 15.66 17.64 32.98
CA PRO A 229 16.16 16.42 33.57
C PRO A 229 17.55 16.67 34.16
N PRO A 230 17.85 16.12 35.36
CA PRO A 230 19.12 16.35 36.00
C PRO A 230 20.23 15.95 35.04
N SER A 231 21.21 16.85 34.87
CA SER A 231 22.40 16.59 34.07
C SER A 231 22.96 15.22 34.44
N PRO A 232 23.29 14.35 33.48
CA PRO A 232 23.94 13.09 33.81
C PRO A 232 25.15 13.40 34.69
N PRO A 233 25.41 12.61 35.76
CA PRO A 233 26.53 12.86 36.64
C PRO A 233 27.76 13.00 35.78
N ALA A 234 28.55 14.04 36.04
CA ALA A 234 29.80 14.30 35.35
C ALA A 234 30.76 13.13 35.61
N SER A 235 30.58 12.02 34.90
CA SER A 235 31.61 11.03 34.72
C SER A 235 32.75 11.80 34.08
N ARG A 236 33.88 11.87 34.79
CA ARG A 236 35.12 12.50 34.37
C ARG A 236 35.62 11.86 33.07
N LEU A 237 34.99 12.17 31.94
CA LEU A 237 35.59 12.02 30.64
C LEU A 237 36.47 13.25 30.46
N ARG A 238 37.65 13.18 31.10
CA ARG A 238 38.83 13.95 30.70
C ARG A 238 39.05 13.62 29.23
N PHE A 239 38.54 14.45 28.33
CA PHE A 239 39.05 14.52 26.97
C PHE A 239 40.46 15.11 27.09
N GLY A 240 41.44 14.22 27.18
CA GLY A 240 42.85 14.60 27.12
C GLY A 240 43.21 14.97 25.70
N SER A 241 43.44 16.26 25.47
CA SER A 241 44.31 16.74 24.40
C SER A 241 44.99 18.04 24.84
N ASP A 242 45.55 18.04 26.05
CA ASP A 242 46.60 18.98 26.45
C ASP A 242 47.91 18.22 26.49
N ARG A 243 48.50 18.05 25.30
CA ARG A 243 49.89 17.72 24.96
C ARG A 243 49.88 17.05 23.58
N PHE A 244 49.92 17.85 22.54
CA PHE A 244 50.96 17.89 21.49
C PHE A 244 50.57 18.94 20.46
#